data_AF-A0A4U9HSX0-F1
#
_entry.id   AF-A0A4U9HSX0-F1
#
_cell.length_a   1.000
_cell.length_b   1.000
_cell.length_c   1.000
_cell.angle_alpha   90.00
_cell.angle_beta   90.00
_cell.angle_gamma   90.00
#
_symmetry.space_group_name_H-M   'P 1'
#
loop_
_entity.id
_entity.type
_entity.pdbx_description
1 polymer ?
#
loop_
_entity_poly.entity_id
_entity_poly.type
_entity_poly.pdbx_seq_one_letter_code
_entity_poly.pdbx_strand_id
1 'polypeptide(L)'
;MESKVVVPAEGKKITLQDGKLNVPHNPIIPFIEGDGIGVDVTPAMLKVVDAAVEKAYKGERKISWMEIYTGEKSTHVYGQDVWLPAETLDLIRDYRVAIKGPLTTPVGGGIRSLNVALRQELDLYVCLRPVRYYQGTPSPVKHPELTDMVIFRENSEDIYAGIEWKADSADAEK
;
A
#
# COMPACT_ATOMS: atom_id res chain seq x y z
N MET A 1 -4.49 20.51 10.21
CA MET A 1 -5.60 19.71 9.66
C MET A 1 -6.01 18.73 10.73
N GLU A 2 -7.29 18.68 11.10
CA GLU A 2 -7.77 17.69 12.06
C GLU A 2 -7.88 16.31 11.39
N SER A 3 -7.46 15.27 12.11
CA SER A 3 -7.59 13.89 11.64
C SER A 3 -9.06 13.52 11.39
N LYS A 4 -9.30 12.78 10.31
CA LYS A 4 -10.59 12.13 10.02
C LYS A 4 -10.52 10.61 10.19
N VAL A 5 -9.35 10.08 10.55
CA VAL A 5 -9.14 8.65 10.80
C VAL A 5 -9.72 8.29 12.16
N VAL A 6 -10.50 7.22 12.19
CA VAL A 6 -11.05 6.66 13.44
C VAL A 6 -10.23 5.44 13.82
N VAL A 7 -9.47 5.54 14.92
CA VAL A 7 -8.80 4.38 15.50
C VAL A 7 -9.86 3.41 16.02
N PRO A 8 -9.87 2.13 15.60
CA PRO A 8 -10.81 1.15 16.09
C PRO A 8 -10.75 1.04 17.62
N ALA A 9 -11.92 1.07 18.27
CA ALA A 9 -12.01 0.95 19.74
C ALA A 9 -11.42 -0.38 20.23
N GLU A 10 -11.66 -1.44 19.45
CA GLU A 10 -11.08 -2.75 19.66
C GLU A 10 -9.85 -2.91 18.78
N GLY A 11 -8.70 -3.25 19.36
CA GLY A 11 -7.49 -3.57 18.61
C GLY A 11 -6.20 -3.12 19.29
N LYS A 12 -5.07 -3.68 18.87
CA LYS A 12 -3.74 -3.35 19.39
C LYS A 12 -2.75 -3.12 18.25
N LYS A 13 -1.82 -2.18 18.43
CA LYS A 13 -0.74 -1.92 17.46
C LYS A 13 0.17 -3.14 17.34
N ILE A 14 0.61 -3.42 16.12
CA ILE A 14 1.78 -4.28 15.90
C ILE A 14 3.02 -3.53 16.38
N THR A 15 3.91 -4.21 17.08
CA THR A 15 5.17 -3.60 17.56
C THR A 15 6.38 -4.30 16.95
N LEU A 16 7.53 -3.62 16.95
CA LEU A 16 8.80 -4.13 16.43
C LEU A 16 9.80 -4.16 17.58
N GLN A 17 10.37 -5.33 17.86
CA GLN A 17 11.41 -5.52 18.87
C GLN A 17 12.49 -6.42 18.27
N ASP A 18 13.75 -5.98 18.31
CA ASP A 18 14.92 -6.72 17.80
C ASP A 18 14.74 -7.26 16.36
N GLY A 19 14.17 -6.43 15.47
CA GLY A 19 13.92 -6.78 14.08
C GLY A 19 12.77 -7.78 13.85
N LYS A 20 12.03 -8.16 14.90
CA LYS A 20 10.88 -9.07 14.82
C LYS A 20 9.57 -8.35 15.14
N LEU A 21 8.55 -8.59 14.31
CA LEU A 21 7.21 -8.10 14.58
C LEU A 21 6.56 -8.91 15.70
N ASN A 22 6.05 -8.21 16.71
CA ASN A 22 5.14 -8.76 17.70
C ASN A 22 3.71 -8.40 17.30
N VAL A 23 2.95 -9.41 16.88
CA VAL A 23 1.61 -9.26 16.31
C VAL A 23 0.57 -9.79 17.32
N PRO A 24 -0.31 -8.93 17.86
CA PRO A 24 -1.37 -9.34 18.77
C PRO A 24 -2.45 -10.15 18.04
N HIS A 25 -3.38 -10.77 18.78
CA HIS A 25 -4.51 -11.50 18.21
C HIS A 25 -5.56 -10.59 17.54
N ASN A 26 -5.60 -9.31 17.94
CA ASN A 26 -6.48 -8.29 17.43
C ASN A 26 -5.71 -7.11 16.81
N PRO A 27 -4.88 -7.32 15.77
CA PRO A 27 -4.04 -6.27 15.22
C PRO A 27 -4.89 -5.19 14.54
N ILE A 28 -4.54 -3.92 14.77
CA ILE A 28 -5.06 -2.82 13.96
C ILE A 28 -4.25 -2.75 12.67
N ILE A 29 -4.93 -2.86 11.53
CA ILE A 29 -4.31 -2.80 10.21
C ILE A 29 -4.88 -1.60 9.43
N PRO A 30 -4.08 -0.55 9.20
CA PRO A 30 -4.46 0.51 8.29
C PRO A 30 -4.72 -0.02 6.88
N PHE A 31 -5.76 0.47 6.23
CA PHE A 31 -6.02 0.22 4.82
C PHE A 31 -6.41 1.49 4.06
N ILE A 32 -6.00 1.57 2.80
CA ILE A 32 -6.44 2.61 1.86
C ILE A 32 -7.36 1.95 0.82
N GLU A 33 -8.58 2.43 0.67
CA GLU A 33 -9.55 1.89 -0.30
C GLU A 33 -9.00 1.90 -1.74
N GLY A 34 -8.34 2.99 -2.11
CA GLY A 34 -7.80 3.22 -3.45
C GLY A 34 -8.81 3.90 -4.38
N ASP A 35 -8.30 4.42 -5.48
CA ASP A 35 -9.06 5.13 -6.49
C ASP A 35 -9.64 4.17 -7.55
N GLY A 36 -10.62 4.63 -8.34
CA GLY A 36 -11.21 3.84 -9.43
C GLY A 36 -11.76 2.49 -8.94
N ILE A 37 -11.20 1.38 -9.44
CA ILE A 37 -11.64 0.02 -9.05
C ILE A 37 -11.37 -0.34 -7.59
N GLY A 38 -10.69 0.52 -6.82
CA GLY A 38 -10.45 0.32 -5.38
C GLY A 38 -11.74 0.05 -4.59
N VAL A 39 -12.82 0.75 -4.93
CA VAL A 39 -14.15 0.57 -4.34
C VAL A 39 -14.73 -0.83 -4.54
N ASP A 40 -14.32 -1.55 -5.59
CA ASP A 40 -14.79 -2.90 -5.86
C ASP A 40 -13.89 -3.95 -5.20
N VAL A 41 -12.57 -3.80 -5.35
CA VAL A 41 -11.61 -4.85 -4.95
C VAL A 41 -11.28 -4.81 -3.45
N THR A 42 -11.29 -3.64 -2.82
CA THR A 42 -10.93 -3.52 -1.40
C THR A 42 -11.99 -4.15 -0.50
N PRO A 43 -13.29 -3.88 -0.64
CA PRO A 43 -14.32 -4.55 0.17
C PRO A 43 -14.34 -6.07 -0.01
N ALA A 44 -14.08 -6.55 -1.24
CA ALA A 44 -13.96 -7.97 -1.53
C ALA A 44 -12.77 -8.60 -0.79
N MET A 45 -11.60 -7.93 -0.81
CA MET A 45 -10.41 -8.36 -0.09
C MET A 45 -10.66 -8.46 1.41
N LEU A 46 -11.24 -7.42 2.03
CA LEU A 46 -11.55 -7.40 3.46
C LEU A 46 -12.43 -8.60 3.85
N LYS A 47 -13.49 -8.86 3.08
CA LYS A 47 -14.40 -9.99 3.30
C LYS A 47 -13.70 -11.35 3.22
N VAL A 48 -12.84 -11.55 2.22
CA VAL A 48 -12.09 -12.81 2.05
C VAL A 48 -11.09 -13.00 3.18
N VAL A 49 -10.36 -11.95 3.56
CA VAL A 49 -9.36 -12.01 4.65
C VAL A 49 -10.05 -12.29 5.98
N ASP A 50 -11.12 -11.57 6.32
CA ASP A 50 -11.85 -11.78 7.57
C ASP A 50 -12.41 -13.20 7.66
N ALA A 51 -13.01 -13.72 6.59
CA ALA A 51 -13.51 -15.09 6.54
C ALA A 51 -12.40 -16.14 6.69
N ALA A 52 -11.23 -15.90 6.10
CA ALA A 52 -10.08 -16.79 6.24
C ALA A 52 -9.51 -16.80 7.66
N VAL A 53 -9.38 -15.62 8.28
CA VAL A 53 -8.91 -15.47 9.66
C VAL A 53 -9.88 -16.14 10.64
N GLU A 54 -11.18 -15.84 10.53
CA GLU A 54 -12.22 -16.45 11.37
C GLU A 54 -12.18 -17.97 11.27
N LYS A 55 -12.13 -18.52 10.05
CA LYS A 55 -12.10 -19.96 9.82
C LYS A 55 -10.83 -20.62 10.35
N ALA A 56 -9.67 -20.00 10.14
CA ALA A 56 -8.39 -20.57 10.54
C ALA A 56 -8.19 -20.59 12.06
N TYR A 57 -8.68 -19.54 12.75
CA TYR A 57 -8.42 -19.33 14.18
C TYR A 57 -9.65 -19.52 15.06
N LYS A 58 -10.82 -19.87 14.49
CA LYS A 58 -12.06 -20.11 15.23
C LYS A 58 -12.47 -18.93 16.14
N GLY A 59 -12.30 -17.71 15.63
CA GLY A 59 -12.62 -16.47 16.34
C GLY A 59 -11.57 -15.98 17.34
N GLU A 60 -10.51 -16.74 17.62
CA GLU A 60 -9.42 -16.33 18.55
C GLU A 60 -8.58 -15.14 18.03
N ARG A 61 -8.65 -14.88 16.72
CA ARG A 61 -7.95 -13.77 16.07
C ARG A 61 -8.90 -13.01 15.15
N LYS A 62 -8.74 -11.70 15.08
CA LYS A 62 -9.56 -10.82 14.24
C LYS A 62 -8.79 -9.56 13.88
N ILE A 63 -8.86 -9.12 12.63
CA ILE A 63 -8.25 -7.85 12.23
C ILE A 63 -9.19 -6.70 12.59
N SER A 64 -8.64 -5.64 13.16
CA SER A 64 -9.33 -4.36 13.35
C SER A 64 -8.92 -3.39 12.24
N TRP A 65 -9.71 -3.33 11.19
CA TRP A 65 -9.43 -2.48 10.04
C TRP A 65 -9.58 -1.00 10.39
N MET A 66 -8.57 -0.20 10.02
CA MET A 66 -8.56 1.25 10.20
C MET A 66 -8.41 1.91 8.84
N GLU A 67 -9.46 2.57 8.36
CA GLU A 67 -9.36 3.27 7.07
C GLU A 67 -8.48 4.51 7.21
N ILE A 68 -7.52 4.66 6.29
CA ILE A 68 -6.69 5.85 6.13
C ILE A 68 -6.75 6.33 4.68
N TYR A 69 -6.43 7.59 4.43
CA TYR A 69 -6.78 8.24 3.16
C TYR A 69 -5.55 8.69 2.37
N THR A 70 -5.57 8.43 1.06
CA THR A 70 -4.61 8.91 0.06
C THR A 70 -5.31 8.86 -1.30
N GLY A 71 -4.89 9.68 -2.25
CA GLY A 71 -5.50 9.73 -3.58
C GLY A 71 -6.73 10.61 -3.62
N GLU A 72 -7.65 10.31 -4.53
CA GLU A 72 -8.86 11.09 -4.78
C GLU A 72 -9.75 11.16 -3.53
N LYS A 73 -9.90 10.04 -2.81
CA LYS A 73 -10.68 10.02 -1.55
C LYS A 73 -10.13 11.00 -0.52
N SER A 74 -8.81 11.18 -0.47
CA SER A 74 -8.18 12.14 0.45
C SER A 74 -8.57 13.59 0.10
N THR A 75 -8.69 13.92 -1.18
CA THR A 75 -9.05 15.29 -1.57
C THR A 75 -10.48 15.66 -1.17
N HIS A 76 -11.37 14.68 -1.13
CA HIS A 76 -12.74 14.84 -0.63
C HIS A 76 -12.81 14.92 0.91
N VAL A 77 -11.98 14.17 1.62
CA VAL A 77 -12.00 14.08 3.09
C VAL A 77 -11.28 15.27 3.74
N TYR A 78 -10.13 15.66 3.18
CA TYR A 78 -9.21 16.61 3.80
C TYR A 78 -9.05 17.93 3.03
N GLY A 79 -9.49 18.01 1.77
CA GLY A 79 -9.46 19.23 0.95
C GLY A 79 -8.80 19.02 -0.41
N GLN A 80 -9.16 19.86 -1.38
CA GLN A 80 -8.90 19.65 -2.82
C GLN A 80 -7.44 19.33 -3.20
N ASP A 81 -6.47 19.91 -2.50
CA ASP A 81 -5.04 19.73 -2.79
C ASP A 81 -4.34 18.71 -1.87
N VAL A 82 -5.11 17.98 -1.06
CA VAL A 82 -4.58 17.05 -0.06
C VAL A 82 -4.61 15.63 -0.59
N TRP A 83 -3.65 15.29 -1.43
CA TRP A 83 -3.53 13.97 -2.07
C TRP A 83 -2.86 12.92 -1.19
N LEU A 84 -1.85 13.31 -0.42
CA LEU A 84 -1.12 12.45 0.52
C LEU A 84 -0.96 13.19 1.85
N PRO A 85 -1.91 13.00 2.80
CA PRO A 85 -1.78 13.55 4.14
C PRO A 85 -0.56 12.97 4.85
N ALA A 86 0.20 13.80 5.57
CA ALA A 86 1.33 13.34 6.39
C ALA A 86 0.88 12.30 7.44
N GLU A 87 -0.34 12.46 7.98
CA GLU A 87 -0.97 11.50 8.90
C GLU A 87 -0.97 10.07 8.34
N THR A 88 -1.19 9.88 7.03
CA THR A 88 -1.18 8.55 6.42
C THR A 88 0.20 7.91 6.51
N LEU A 89 1.28 8.66 6.28
CA LEU A 89 2.65 8.17 6.42
C LEU A 89 2.96 7.79 7.87
N ASP A 90 2.56 8.64 8.81
CA ASP A 90 2.76 8.41 10.25
C ASP A 90 2.00 7.17 10.71
N LEU A 91 0.73 7.01 10.30
CA LEU A 91 -0.08 5.85 10.64
C LEU A 91 0.49 4.56 10.05
N ILE A 92 0.98 4.55 8.81
CA ILE A 92 1.63 3.35 8.24
C ILE A 92 2.89 2.99 9.04
N ARG A 93 3.71 3.98 9.39
CA ARG A 93 4.94 3.78 10.19
C ARG A 93 4.65 3.28 11.59
N ASP A 94 3.62 3.83 12.24
CA ASP A 94 3.21 3.49 13.60
C ASP A 94 2.63 2.08 13.72
N TYR A 95 1.78 1.71 12.77
CA TYR A 95 1.06 0.43 12.77
C TYR A 95 1.79 -0.69 12.02
N ARG A 96 2.94 -0.38 11.42
CA ARG A 96 3.93 -1.29 10.80
C ARG A 96 3.50 -1.99 9.51
N VAL A 97 2.24 -2.39 9.42
CA VAL A 97 1.70 -3.12 8.27
C VAL A 97 0.43 -2.42 7.80
N ALA A 98 0.37 -2.09 6.52
CA ALA A 98 -0.81 -1.52 5.89
C ALA A 98 -1.04 -2.15 4.51
N ILE A 99 -2.27 -2.08 4.02
CA ILE A 99 -2.66 -2.53 2.68
C ILE A 99 -3.33 -1.40 1.91
N LYS A 100 -3.17 -1.35 0.59
CA LYS A 100 -3.82 -0.34 -0.23
C LYS A 100 -4.38 -0.89 -1.53
N GLY A 101 -5.49 -0.31 -1.96
CA GLY A 101 -5.97 -0.40 -3.34
C GLY A 101 -5.08 0.36 -4.32
N PRO A 102 -5.48 0.42 -5.60
CA PRO A 102 -4.79 1.21 -6.62
C PRO A 102 -4.89 2.71 -6.32
N LEU A 103 -3.91 3.50 -6.76
CA LEU A 103 -3.92 4.96 -6.61
C LEU A 103 -3.70 5.59 -7.98
N THR A 104 -4.53 6.55 -8.33
CA THR A 104 -4.43 7.33 -9.56
C THR A 104 -3.15 8.15 -9.51
N THR A 105 -2.29 7.97 -10.51
CA THR A 105 -1.15 8.86 -10.73
C THR A 105 -1.53 9.79 -11.89
N PRO A 106 -1.72 11.10 -11.65
CA PRO A 106 -2.06 12.03 -12.72
C PRO A 106 -0.93 12.07 -13.75
N VAL A 107 -1.28 12.00 -15.03
CA VAL A 107 -0.32 12.09 -16.14
C VAL A 107 -0.08 13.56 -16.48
N GLY A 108 1.19 14.00 -16.51
CA GLY A 108 1.59 15.31 -17.05
C GLY A 108 1.39 16.52 -16.12
N GLY A 109 0.86 16.36 -14.91
CA GLY A 109 0.51 17.46 -13.99
C GLY A 109 1.56 17.87 -12.96
N GLY A 110 2.80 17.37 -13.04
CA GLY A 110 3.88 17.73 -12.10
C GLY A 110 3.81 17.09 -10.71
N ILE A 111 2.79 16.27 -10.41
CA ILE A 111 2.73 15.47 -9.19
C ILE A 111 3.50 14.17 -9.41
N ARG A 112 4.57 13.96 -8.64
CA ARG A 112 5.29 12.67 -8.58
C ARG A 112 4.32 11.57 -8.13
N SER A 113 4.45 10.36 -8.68
CA SER A 113 3.53 9.26 -8.39
C SER A 113 3.33 9.04 -6.88
N LEU A 114 2.08 9.03 -6.41
CA LEU A 114 1.74 8.76 -5.01
C LEU A 114 2.30 7.42 -4.53
N ASN A 115 2.36 6.43 -5.42
CA ASN A 115 2.97 5.13 -5.12
C ASN A 115 4.48 5.25 -4.89
N VAL A 116 5.16 6.10 -5.65
CA VAL A 116 6.61 6.35 -5.49
C VAL A 116 6.86 7.16 -4.22
N ALA A 117 6.07 8.21 -3.99
CA ALA A 117 6.15 9.01 -2.76
C ALA A 117 5.98 8.14 -1.51
N LEU A 118 4.96 7.28 -1.44
CA LEU A 118 4.77 6.35 -0.33
C LEU A 118 6.00 5.45 -0.09
N ARG A 119 6.67 5.00 -1.16
CA ARG A 119 7.85 4.13 -1.04
C ARG A 119 9.07 4.88 -0.55
N GLN A 120 9.32 6.07 -1.11
CA GLN A 120 10.47 6.90 -0.75
C GLN A 120 10.33 7.43 0.68
N GLU A 121 9.18 8.01 1.03
CA GLU A 121 8.94 8.61 2.35
C GLU A 121 8.90 7.58 3.50
N LEU A 122 8.57 6.32 3.19
CA LEU A 122 8.58 5.22 4.16
C LEU A 122 9.84 4.34 4.08
N ASP A 123 10.77 4.67 3.19
CA ASP A 123 11.99 3.89 2.92
C ASP A 123 11.70 2.39 2.68
N LEU A 124 10.70 2.10 1.84
CA LEU A 124 10.32 0.74 1.46
C LEU A 124 11.19 0.24 0.31
N TYR A 125 12.49 0.06 0.59
CA TYR A 125 13.54 -0.25 -0.39
C TYR A 125 13.38 -1.63 -1.08
N VAL A 126 12.58 -2.55 -0.53
CA VAL A 126 12.25 -3.83 -1.19
C VAL A 126 10.85 -3.80 -1.80
N CYS A 127 10.76 -3.95 -3.12
CA CYS A 127 9.54 -4.34 -3.82
C CYS A 127 9.56 -5.86 -4.06
N LEU A 128 8.87 -6.60 -3.18
CA LEU A 128 8.74 -8.06 -3.25
C LEU A 128 7.55 -8.47 -4.11
N ARG A 129 7.77 -9.29 -5.15
CA ARG A 129 6.71 -9.75 -6.06
C ARG A 129 6.78 -11.27 -6.29
N PRO A 130 6.03 -12.07 -5.52
CA PRO A 130 5.84 -13.47 -5.84
C PRO A 130 5.00 -13.63 -7.12
N VAL A 131 5.44 -14.50 -8.02
CA VAL A 131 4.75 -14.84 -9.27
C VAL A 131 4.62 -16.36 -9.32
N ARG A 132 3.39 -16.84 -9.16
CA ARG A 132 3.04 -18.27 -9.22
C ARG A 132 1.82 -18.50 -10.09
N TYR A 133 1.76 -19.67 -10.71
CA TYR A 133 0.57 -20.08 -11.44
C TYR A 133 -0.55 -20.57 -10.51
N TYR A 134 -1.79 -20.23 -10.85
CA TYR A 134 -3.00 -20.79 -10.28
C TYR A 134 -3.70 -21.64 -11.34
N GLN A 135 -4.07 -22.86 -10.98
CA GLN A 135 -4.66 -23.82 -11.93
C GLN A 135 -5.92 -23.24 -12.59
N GLY A 136 -5.99 -23.33 -13.92
CA GLY A 136 -7.12 -22.85 -14.71
C GLY A 136 -7.03 -21.39 -15.14
N THR A 137 -6.03 -20.63 -14.68
CA THR A 137 -5.78 -19.28 -15.21
C THR A 137 -5.42 -19.37 -16.70
N PRO A 138 -6.11 -18.62 -17.60
CA PRO A 138 -5.74 -18.55 -19.00
C PRO A 138 -4.32 -18.05 -19.16
N SER A 139 -3.53 -18.74 -20.00
CA SER A 139 -2.11 -18.46 -20.15
C SER A 139 -1.71 -18.43 -21.62
N PRO A 140 -0.81 -17.50 -22.02
CA PRO A 140 -0.25 -17.48 -23.37
C PRO A 140 0.90 -18.51 -23.57
N VAL A 141 1.39 -19.15 -22.51
CA VAL A 141 2.50 -20.12 -22.58
C VAL A 141 2.01 -21.56 -22.36
N LYS A 142 2.78 -22.53 -22.86
CA LYS A 142 2.40 -23.97 -22.84
C LYS A 142 2.40 -24.59 -21.44
N HIS A 143 3.36 -24.21 -20.59
CA HIS A 143 3.58 -24.81 -19.27
C HIS A 143 3.69 -23.73 -18.17
N PRO A 144 2.62 -22.95 -17.91
CA PRO A 144 2.66 -21.90 -16.88
C PRO A 144 2.86 -22.45 -15.46
N GLU A 145 2.46 -23.70 -15.20
CA GLU A 145 2.58 -24.39 -13.91
C GLU A 145 4.03 -24.54 -13.42
N LEU A 146 5.01 -24.43 -14.32
CA LEU A 146 6.44 -24.44 -13.97
C LEU A 146 6.93 -23.08 -13.42
N THR A 147 6.05 -22.07 -13.39
CA THR A 147 6.36 -20.73 -12.86
C THR A 147 6.04 -20.68 -11.37
N ASP A 148 7.10 -20.69 -10.55
CA ASP A 148 7.05 -20.38 -9.11
C ASP A 148 8.31 -19.60 -8.72
N MET A 149 8.19 -18.27 -8.71
CA MET A 149 9.30 -17.35 -8.55
C MET A 149 8.98 -16.26 -7.53
N VAL A 150 10.02 -15.74 -6.88
CA VAL A 150 9.94 -14.59 -5.99
C VAL A 150 10.94 -13.53 -6.45
N ILE A 151 10.42 -12.39 -6.93
CA ILE A 151 11.24 -11.29 -7.43
C ILE A 151 11.48 -10.29 -6.30
N PHE A 152 12.75 -10.03 -6.01
CA PHE A 152 13.20 -8.93 -5.16
C PHE A 152 13.70 -7.80 -6.06
N ARG A 153 12.97 -6.68 -6.06
CA ARG A 153 13.33 -5.49 -6.83
C ARG A 153 13.69 -4.36 -5.87
N GLU A 154 14.85 -3.75 -6.07
CA GLU A 154 15.25 -2.49 -5.41
C GLU A 154 14.24 -1.38 -5.77
N ASN A 155 13.88 -0.55 -4.78
CA ASN A 155 12.71 0.33 -4.85
C ASN A 155 12.95 1.74 -4.28
N SER A 156 14.20 2.07 -3.95
CA SER A 156 14.64 3.36 -3.42
C SER A 156 15.50 4.18 -4.40
N GLU A 157 16.17 3.54 -5.37
CA GLU A 157 17.13 4.19 -6.28
C GLU A 157 16.73 4.03 -7.77
N ASP A 158 17.74 3.81 -8.65
CA ASP A 158 17.62 3.70 -10.11
C ASP A 158 17.07 4.99 -10.78
N ILE A 159 16.72 4.93 -12.06
CA ILE A 159 16.05 6.02 -12.80
C ILE A 159 14.75 6.48 -12.10
N TYR A 160 14.21 5.67 -11.18
CA TYR A 160 13.05 5.99 -10.36
C TYR A 160 13.31 7.07 -9.30
N ALA A 161 14.57 7.45 -9.05
CA ALA A 161 14.91 8.62 -8.27
C ALA A 161 14.37 9.93 -8.89
N GLY A 162 14.08 9.94 -10.20
CA GLY A 162 13.53 11.11 -10.89
C GLY A 162 14.50 12.29 -10.95
N ILE A 163 15.80 12.00 -10.99
CA ILE A 163 16.87 12.99 -11.20
C ILE A 163 17.05 13.14 -12.70
N GLU A 164 16.30 14.06 -13.28
CA GLU A 164 16.30 14.33 -14.71
C GLU A 164 16.09 15.83 -14.97
N TRP A 165 16.63 16.30 -16.10
CA TRP A 165 16.48 17.68 -16.54
C TRP A 165 15.93 17.71 -17.96
N LYS A 166 15.02 18.65 -18.21
CA LYS A 166 14.48 18.86 -19.55
C LYS A 166 15.60 19.36 -20.47
N ALA A 167 15.62 18.85 -21.70
CA ALA A 167 16.50 19.39 -22.74
C ALA A 167 16.37 20.92 -22.84
N ASP A 168 17.50 21.59 -23.07
CA ASP A 168 17.63 23.05 -23.17
C ASP A 168 17.26 23.83 -21.88
N SER A 169 17.19 23.16 -20.72
CA SER A 169 17.04 23.86 -19.44
C SER A 169 18.39 24.31 -18.88
N ALA A 170 18.39 25.40 -18.11
CA ALA A 170 19.61 25.91 -17.46
C ALA A 170 20.31 24.88 -16.54
N ASP A 171 19.55 23.92 -16.01
CA ASP A 171 20.10 22.85 -15.19
C ASP A 171 20.68 21.68 -16.02
N ALA A 172 20.35 21.57 -17.31
CA ALA A 172 20.91 20.59 -18.23
C ALA A 172 22.25 21.05 -18.87
N GLU A 173 22.58 22.33 -18.80
CA GLU A 173 23.83 22.92 -19.34
C GLU A 173 24.98 23.00 -18.31
N LYS A 174 24.77 22.47 -17.10
CA LYS A 174 25.77 22.45 -16.01
C LYS A 174 26.71 21.26 -16.10
#